data_AF-A0A1Q8QE47-F1
#
_entry.id   AF-A0A1Q8QE47-F1
#
_cell.length_a   1.000
_cell.length_b   1.000
_cell.length_c   1.000
_cell.angle_alpha   90.00
_cell.angle_beta   90.00
_cell.angle_gamma   90.00
#
_symmetry.space_group_name_H-M   'P 1'
#
loop_
_entity.id
_entity.type
_entity.pdbx_description
1 polymer ?
#
loop_
_entity_poly.entity_id
_entity_poly.type
_entity_poly.pdbx_seq_one_letter_code
_entity_poly.pdbx_strand_id
1 'polypeptide(L)'
;MNTLFELFEYVLIFASSQFQIEQLYNRENNLVEITNCIIRDFGHYLRNKLITKWYFIGDEFYESDNNNQIVEVERNINNLLGKNFLPSYPVFILLIIQQLEAIQSKSNNNLSSYGYLYESLITRNMAKSVTKASDIDTYYTFLSELAFYIFSNKFRIITNADFFTITQQYNTDYEMHMDFQYVIDKFIKFGILQNVSASEFIFKYKYLYYYFVAKYFANHITELEIKDKILLLCEKLHNEQYSNIVMFLCHLSKDPFIIDSLLQKSKELFNQIEAYNFDKHLNFINQMYIKIPEIAVSLDNPKRNREEVLKQQDKLNRSMEEDDVNYNFDMSEDDEEDESNELMNELLSINKAFKTIEITGQIVKNFPGSLKGDIKYQVILECYQLGMRTLNVFLERINENIDIIVERMAELIKEKENLAEDELPEKSKNIILRLTEYISVGIIRKIAESVGNSNLTGTYRSVLDSNHCTTFNLIDVAVKLECLNNFPLKEVLELGSELKTNIYSFAVLRHLVVNHFYLYDCEFQIKQAVCSGLGIPYNEVKLLGSSIRK
;
A
#
# COMPACT_ATOMS: atom_id res chain seq x y z
N MET A 1 -40.98 -4.71 21.22
CA MET A 1 -39.82 -3.85 21.52
C MET A 1 -40.16 -2.78 22.56
N ASN A 2 -41.30 -2.09 22.48
CA ASN A 2 -41.66 -0.99 23.41
C ASN A 2 -41.56 -1.33 24.92
N THR A 3 -41.93 -2.53 25.35
CA THR A 3 -41.84 -2.95 26.76
C THR A 3 -40.40 -3.10 27.29
N LEU A 4 -39.40 -3.32 26.42
CA LEU A 4 -37.99 -3.37 26.85
C LEU A 4 -37.43 -1.98 27.11
N PHE A 5 -37.83 -1.00 26.29
CA PHE A 5 -37.42 0.41 26.45
C PHE A 5 -38.09 1.10 27.65
N GLU A 6 -39.21 0.56 28.16
CA GLU A 6 -39.85 1.02 29.40
C GLU A 6 -39.16 0.48 30.67
N LEU A 7 -38.42 -0.63 30.58
CA LEU A 7 -37.82 -1.33 31.73
C LEU A 7 -36.33 -1.04 31.92
N PHE A 8 -35.63 -0.62 30.86
CA PHE A 8 -34.18 -0.44 30.86
C PHE A 8 -33.78 0.89 30.24
N GLU A 9 -32.87 1.61 30.91
CA GLU A 9 -32.32 2.89 30.44
C GLU A 9 -31.51 2.76 29.14
N TYR A 10 -30.84 1.62 28.96
CA TYR A 10 -30.08 1.30 27.76
C TYR A 10 -30.40 -0.12 27.27
N VAL A 11 -30.73 -0.25 25.98
CA VAL A 11 -30.96 -1.53 25.32
C VAL A 11 -29.94 -1.68 24.19
N LEU A 12 -29.04 -2.66 24.32
CA LEU A 12 -28.06 -2.99 23.29
C LEU A 12 -28.58 -4.17 22.45
N ILE A 13 -28.77 -3.94 21.16
CA ILE A 13 -29.21 -4.97 20.22
C ILE A 13 -28.04 -5.31 19.30
N PHE A 14 -27.63 -6.59 19.31
CA PHE A 14 -26.68 -7.12 18.34
C PHE A 14 -27.45 -7.72 17.18
N ALA A 15 -27.27 -7.18 16.00
CA ALA A 15 -27.92 -7.66 14.78
C ALA A 15 -26.90 -7.77 13.64
N SER A 16 -27.19 -8.63 12.65
CA SER A 16 -26.40 -8.68 11.42
C SER A 16 -26.63 -7.41 10.59
N SER A 17 -25.72 -7.11 9.67
CA SER A 17 -25.86 -5.97 8.74
C SER A 17 -27.17 -6.01 7.92
N GLN A 18 -27.75 -7.20 7.72
CA GLN A 18 -29.05 -7.37 7.06
C GLN A 18 -30.21 -6.68 7.81
N PHE A 19 -30.14 -6.60 9.14
CA PHE A 19 -31.17 -5.95 9.96
C PHE A 19 -31.26 -4.44 9.69
N GLN A 20 -30.15 -3.81 9.28
CA GLN A 20 -30.14 -2.38 8.92
C GLN A 20 -30.91 -2.12 7.62
N ILE A 21 -30.81 -3.04 6.64
CA ILE A 21 -31.53 -2.93 5.36
C ILE A 21 -33.04 -3.12 5.57
N GLU A 22 -33.43 -4.09 6.40
CA GLU A 22 -34.85 -4.31 6.75
C GLU A 22 -35.45 -3.12 7.52
N GLN A 23 -34.69 -2.44 8.38
CA GLN A 23 -35.16 -1.21 9.04
C GLN A 23 -35.32 -0.02 8.09
N LEU A 24 -34.45 0.12 7.08
CA LEU A 24 -34.56 1.19 6.08
C LEU A 24 -35.81 1.01 5.20
N TYR A 25 -36.19 -0.23 4.91
CA TYR A 25 -37.41 -0.57 4.18
C TYR A 25 -38.68 -0.44 5.04
N ASN A 26 -38.62 -0.84 6.32
CA ASN A 26 -39.74 -0.75 7.25
C ASN A 26 -39.74 0.59 8.01
N ARG A 27 -39.94 1.69 7.29
CA ARG A 27 -40.20 3.02 7.88
C ARG A 27 -41.63 3.19 8.41
N GLU A 28 -42.23 2.16 8.99
CA GLU A 28 -43.50 2.31 9.69
C GLU A 28 -43.29 2.33 11.21
N ASN A 29 -43.51 3.52 11.79
CA ASN A 29 -43.87 3.79 13.19
C ASN A 29 -43.01 3.15 14.30
N ASN A 30 -41.71 3.45 14.35
CA ASN A 30 -40.94 3.26 15.59
C ASN A 30 -40.85 4.59 16.36
N LEU A 31 -41.50 4.64 17.54
CA LEU A 31 -41.53 5.76 18.50
C LEU A 31 -40.23 5.94 19.31
N VAL A 32 -39.17 5.17 19.01
CA VAL A 32 -37.92 5.13 19.78
C VAL A 32 -36.76 5.48 18.87
N GLU A 33 -35.97 6.49 19.25
CA GLU A 33 -34.71 6.82 18.57
C GLU A 33 -33.68 5.71 18.81
N ILE A 34 -33.41 4.91 17.77
CA ILE A 34 -32.39 3.87 17.81
C ILE A 34 -31.10 4.44 17.21
N THR A 35 -30.03 4.50 18.00
CA THR A 35 -28.69 4.83 17.48
C THR A 35 -28.05 3.59 16.88
N ASN A 36 -27.77 3.61 15.58
CA ASN A 36 -27.07 2.53 14.89
C ASN A 36 -25.56 2.71 15.01
N CYS A 37 -24.87 1.71 15.57
CA CYS A 37 -23.42 1.68 15.70
C CYS A 37 -22.86 0.47 14.94
N ILE A 38 -21.73 0.65 14.25
CA ILE A 38 -21.00 -0.42 13.57
C ILE A 38 -19.60 -0.52 14.19
N ILE A 39 -19.14 -1.76 14.42
CA ILE A 39 -17.75 -2.00 14.83
C ILE A 39 -16.87 -1.83 13.60
N ARG A 40 -16.09 -0.75 13.59
CA ARG A 40 -15.09 -0.50 12.54
C ARG A 40 -13.81 -1.30 12.80
N ASP A 41 -13.12 -1.56 11.71
CA ASP A 41 -11.80 -2.20 11.70
C ASP A 41 -10.75 -1.32 12.40
N PHE A 42 -9.63 -1.93 12.81
CA PHE A 42 -8.51 -1.15 13.33
C PHE A 42 -7.83 -0.36 12.21
N GLY A 43 -7.66 0.94 12.44
CA GLY A 43 -6.72 1.77 11.70
C GLY A 43 -5.26 1.46 12.04
N HIS A 44 -4.33 2.05 11.30
CA HIS A 44 -2.89 1.96 11.47
C HIS A 44 -2.45 2.19 12.92
N TYR A 45 -3.03 3.18 13.61
CA TYR A 45 -2.68 3.45 15.01
C TYR A 45 -3.01 2.29 15.95
N LEU A 46 -4.24 1.76 15.85
CA LEU A 46 -4.69 0.67 16.72
C LEU A 46 -4.00 -0.65 16.37
N ARG A 47 -3.65 -0.88 15.09
CA ARG A 47 -2.82 -2.01 14.65
C ARG A 47 -1.45 -1.96 15.32
N ASN A 48 -0.74 -0.83 15.22
CA ASN A 48 0.55 -0.64 15.88
C ASN A 48 0.46 -0.88 17.38
N LYS A 49 -0.58 -0.34 18.06
CA LYS A 49 -0.78 -0.55 19.50
C LYS A 49 -1.01 -2.02 19.86
N LEU A 50 -1.77 -2.76 19.05
CA LEU A 50 -2.00 -4.18 19.27
C LEU A 50 -0.71 -5.00 19.11
N ILE A 51 0.05 -4.75 18.04
CA ILE A 51 1.34 -5.41 17.78
C ILE A 51 2.33 -5.11 18.89
N THR A 52 2.45 -3.84 19.26
CA THR A 52 3.32 -3.38 20.35
C THR A 52 2.97 -4.11 21.65
N LYS A 53 1.69 -4.16 22.02
CA LYS A 53 1.24 -4.90 23.21
C LYS A 53 1.59 -6.37 23.14
N TRP A 54 1.43 -7.02 21.98
CA TRP A 54 1.76 -8.43 21.80
C TRP A 54 3.23 -8.73 22.07
N TYR A 55 4.15 -7.92 21.52
CA TYR A 55 5.60 -8.10 21.68
C TYR A 55 6.11 -7.76 23.09
N PHE A 56 5.32 -7.03 23.89
CA PHE A 56 5.63 -6.77 25.30
C PHE A 56 5.00 -7.76 26.28
N ILE A 57 4.24 -8.76 25.80
CA ILE A 57 3.69 -9.79 26.69
C ILE A 57 4.83 -10.59 27.31
N GLY A 58 4.96 -10.52 28.64
CA GLY A 58 5.94 -11.27 29.41
C GLY A 58 7.31 -10.60 29.54
N ASP A 59 7.52 -9.44 28.92
CA ASP A 59 8.78 -8.69 28.97
C ASP A 59 8.56 -7.18 29.17
N GLU A 60 7.87 -6.82 30.25
CA GLU A 60 7.45 -5.45 30.56
C GLU A 60 8.61 -4.50 30.90
N PHE A 61 9.86 -5.00 31.00
CA PHE A 61 11.00 -4.25 31.54
C PHE A 61 12.11 -3.91 30.52
N TYR A 62 12.11 -4.46 29.29
CA TYR A 62 13.12 -4.21 28.26
C TYR A 62 12.51 -3.53 27.01
N GLU A 63 12.22 -2.23 27.10
CA GLU A 63 11.56 -1.44 26.02
C GLU A 63 12.44 -1.10 24.80
N SER A 64 13.76 -1.29 24.85
CA SER A 64 14.68 -0.78 23.82
C SER A 64 14.89 -1.72 22.64
N ASP A 65 14.98 -3.03 22.87
CA ASP A 65 15.51 -3.95 21.85
C ASP A 65 14.43 -4.41 20.84
N ASN A 66 13.16 -4.34 21.20
CA ASN A 66 12.06 -4.85 20.38
C ASN A 66 11.47 -3.83 19.37
N ASN A 67 11.86 -2.55 19.41
CA ASN A 67 11.20 -1.53 18.58
C ASN A 67 11.38 -1.79 17.08
N ASN A 68 12.59 -2.10 16.62
CA ASN A 68 12.84 -2.38 15.19
C ASN A 68 12.08 -3.61 14.70
N GLN A 69 11.94 -4.64 15.54
CA GLN A 69 11.15 -5.83 15.23
C GLN A 69 9.65 -5.49 15.14
N ILE A 70 9.13 -4.68 16.05
CA ILE A 70 7.74 -4.19 16.01
C ILE A 70 7.49 -3.42 14.71
N VAL A 71 8.44 -2.57 14.29
CA VAL A 71 8.36 -1.85 13.01
C VAL A 71 8.26 -2.80 11.83
N GLU A 72 9.12 -3.82 11.79
CA GLU A 72 9.17 -4.79 10.70
C GLU A 72 7.87 -5.61 10.62
N VAL A 73 7.39 -6.08 11.77
CA VAL A 73 6.15 -6.87 11.87
C VAL A 73 4.94 -6.02 11.50
N GLU A 74 4.90 -4.76 11.94
CA GLU A 74 3.85 -3.81 11.54
C GLU A 74 3.85 -3.59 10.02
N ARG A 75 5.01 -3.41 9.40
CA ARG A 75 5.11 -3.28 7.94
C ARG A 75 4.60 -4.54 7.23
N ASN A 76 5.02 -5.72 7.68
CA ASN A 76 4.56 -6.99 7.11
C ASN A 76 3.03 -7.16 7.25
N ILE A 77 2.47 -6.79 8.40
CA ILE A 77 1.03 -6.84 8.65
C ILE A 77 0.29 -5.81 7.81
N ASN A 78 0.78 -4.59 7.69
CA ASN A 78 0.15 -3.56 6.86
C ASN A 78 0.20 -3.94 5.37
N ASN A 79 1.30 -4.54 4.91
CA ASN A 79 1.40 -5.10 3.57
C ASN A 79 0.42 -6.28 3.37
N LEU A 80 0.25 -7.13 4.38
CA LEU A 80 -0.70 -8.25 4.34
C LEU A 80 -2.14 -7.78 4.30
N LEU A 81 -2.55 -6.93 5.24
CA LEU A 81 -3.92 -6.43 5.32
C LEU A 81 -4.28 -5.57 4.11
N GLY A 82 -3.27 -4.88 3.53
CA GLY A 82 -3.38 -3.94 2.42
C GLY A 82 -4.56 -2.97 2.57
N LYS A 83 -4.93 -2.28 1.49
CA LYS A 83 -6.25 -1.66 1.44
C LYS A 83 -7.26 -2.79 1.18
N ASN A 84 -8.04 -3.14 2.21
CA ASN A 84 -9.27 -3.94 2.12
C ASN A 84 -9.13 -5.45 1.79
N PHE A 85 -7.97 -6.10 2.00
CA PHE A 85 -7.91 -7.56 1.80
C PHE A 85 -8.60 -8.29 2.94
N LEU A 86 -8.03 -8.21 4.15
CA LEU A 86 -8.63 -8.78 5.35
C LEU A 86 -9.17 -7.66 6.22
N PRO A 87 -10.36 -7.82 6.82
CA PRO A 87 -10.83 -6.84 7.77
C PRO A 87 -9.84 -6.78 8.93
N SER A 88 -9.45 -5.57 9.29
CA SER A 88 -8.39 -5.34 10.27
C SER A 88 -8.91 -5.46 11.70
N TYR A 89 -9.74 -6.47 11.96
CA TYR A 89 -10.16 -6.80 13.30
C TYR A 89 -9.01 -7.44 14.09
N PRO A 90 -8.99 -7.26 15.42
CA PRO A 90 -7.93 -7.80 16.29
C PRO A 90 -7.64 -9.28 16.06
N VAL A 91 -8.66 -10.10 15.85
CA VAL A 91 -8.50 -11.54 15.64
C VAL A 91 -7.68 -11.84 14.39
N PHE A 92 -7.89 -11.15 13.28
CA PHE A 92 -7.12 -11.36 12.05
C PHE A 92 -5.67 -10.90 12.21
N ILE A 93 -5.44 -9.77 12.88
CA ILE A 93 -4.10 -9.26 13.17
C ILE A 93 -3.32 -10.27 14.03
N LEU A 94 -3.93 -10.76 15.11
CA LEU A 94 -3.31 -11.76 15.99
C LEU A 94 -3.01 -13.07 15.28
N LEU A 95 -3.92 -13.53 14.40
CA LEU A 95 -3.71 -14.71 13.58
C LEU A 95 -2.52 -14.55 12.64
N ILE A 96 -2.35 -13.37 12.03
CA ILE A 96 -1.20 -13.07 11.19
C ILE A 96 0.09 -13.09 12.02
N ILE A 97 0.12 -12.41 13.17
CA ILE A 97 1.28 -12.39 14.06
C ILE A 97 1.70 -13.81 14.44
N GLN A 98 0.75 -14.64 14.90
CA GLN A 98 1.02 -16.02 15.28
C GLN A 98 1.59 -16.86 14.11
N GLN A 99 1.11 -16.63 12.89
CA GLN A 99 1.64 -17.32 11.71
C GLN A 99 3.03 -16.85 11.33
N LEU A 100 3.32 -15.54 11.42
CA LEU A 100 4.65 -15.01 11.18
C LEU A 100 5.67 -15.60 12.16
N GLU A 101 5.34 -15.69 13.45
CA GLU A 101 6.16 -16.34 14.46
C GLU A 101 6.34 -17.84 14.20
N ALA A 102 5.27 -18.54 13.80
CA ALA A 102 5.34 -19.95 13.46
C ALA A 102 6.25 -20.22 12.24
N ILE A 103 6.24 -19.33 11.24
CA ILE A 103 7.13 -19.38 10.08
C ILE A 103 8.58 -19.13 10.51
N GLN A 104 8.84 -18.11 11.31
CA GLN A 104 10.19 -17.82 11.82
C GLN A 104 10.77 -18.97 12.65
N SER A 105 9.94 -19.68 13.42
CA SER A 105 10.35 -20.82 14.24
C SER A 105 10.69 -22.09 13.44
N LYS A 106 10.20 -22.21 12.20
CA LYS A 106 10.44 -23.36 11.33
C LYS A 106 11.43 -22.95 10.25
N SER A 107 12.67 -23.44 10.36
CA SER A 107 13.79 -23.26 9.41
C SER A 107 13.55 -23.82 7.98
N ASN A 108 12.33 -23.80 7.46
CA ASN A 108 12.02 -24.15 6.08
C ASN A 108 11.70 -22.87 5.29
N ASN A 109 12.78 -22.28 4.77
CA ASN A 109 12.73 -21.38 3.63
C ASN A 109 12.01 -22.05 2.46
N ASN A 110 11.21 -21.27 1.74
CA ASN A 110 10.69 -21.49 0.37
C ASN A 110 9.17 -21.63 0.24
N LEU A 111 8.41 -20.59 0.59
CA LEU A 111 7.19 -20.18 -0.11
C LEU A 111 7.00 -18.68 0.18
N SER A 112 6.53 -17.90 -0.79
CA SER A 112 6.20 -16.49 -0.55
C SER A 112 5.21 -16.42 0.63
N SER A 113 5.62 -15.82 1.75
CA SER A 113 4.93 -15.94 3.05
C SER A 113 3.46 -15.54 2.97
N TYR A 114 3.13 -14.63 2.06
CA TYR A 114 1.81 -14.00 1.92
C TYR A 114 0.78 -14.93 1.24
N GLY A 115 1.08 -15.53 0.08
CA GLY A 115 0.16 -16.42 -0.63
C GLY A 115 -0.19 -17.66 0.20
N TYR A 116 0.82 -18.22 0.87
CA TYR A 116 0.65 -19.32 1.82
C TYR A 116 -0.21 -18.93 3.02
N LEU A 117 -0.08 -17.71 3.54
CA LEU A 117 -0.88 -17.24 4.67
C LEU A 117 -2.37 -17.17 4.31
N TYR A 118 -2.69 -16.61 3.14
CA TYR A 118 -4.07 -16.56 2.64
C TYR A 118 -4.63 -17.96 2.38
N GLU A 119 -3.88 -18.80 1.68
CA GLU A 119 -4.27 -20.18 1.42
C GLU A 119 -4.47 -20.97 2.72
N SER A 120 -3.60 -20.78 3.71
CA SER A 120 -3.72 -21.40 5.03
C SER A 120 -4.96 -20.92 5.79
N LEU A 121 -5.29 -19.62 5.74
CA LEU A 121 -6.51 -19.08 6.36
C LEU A 121 -7.77 -19.66 5.72
N ILE A 122 -7.82 -19.74 4.38
CA ILE A 122 -8.94 -20.31 3.62
C ILE A 122 -9.07 -21.81 3.92
N THR A 123 -7.96 -22.55 3.81
CA THR A 123 -7.91 -23.99 4.07
C THR A 123 -8.34 -24.29 5.51
N ARG A 124 -7.89 -23.51 6.49
CA ARG A 124 -8.27 -23.71 7.90
C ARG A 124 -9.77 -23.52 8.12
N ASN A 125 -10.40 -22.60 7.42
CA ASN A 125 -11.86 -22.41 7.51
C ASN A 125 -12.62 -23.62 6.94
N MET A 126 -12.16 -24.20 5.83
CA MET A 126 -12.74 -25.42 5.26
C MET A 126 -12.48 -26.65 6.15
N ALA A 127 -11.25 -26.81 6.65
CA ALA A 127 -10.81 -27.96 7.45
C ALA A 127 -11.57 -28.14 8.78
N LYS A 128 -12.25 -27.11 9.29
CA LYS A 128 -13.15 -27.23 10.45
C LYS A 128 -14.32 -28.19 10.20
N SER A 129 -14.69 -28.43 8.94
CA SER A 129 -15.90 -29.16 8.59
C SER A 129 -15.76 -30.09 7.37
N VAL A 130 -14.54 -30.23 6.86
CA VAL A 130 -14.15 -31.15 5.79
C VAL A 130 -13.10 -32.10 6.33
N THR A 131 -13.31 -33.41 6.16
CA THR A 131 -12.45 -34.46 6.74
C THR A 131 -11.45 -35.05 5.75
N LYS A 132 -11.68 -34.92 4.43
CA LYS A 132 -10.78 -35.44 3.38
C LYS A 132 -10.08 -34.29 2.66
N ALA A 133 -8.78 -34.45 2.42
CA ALA A 133 -7.98 -33.46 1.69
C ALA A 133 -8.38 -33.33 0.21
N SER A 134 -8.83 -34.42 -0.43
CA SER A 134 -9.33 -34.43 -1.81
C SER A 134 -10.52 -33.48 -2.01
N ASP A 135 -11.40 -33.40 -1.01
CA ASP A 135 -12.60 -32.56 -1.09
C ASP A 135 -12.23 -31.08 -1.03
N ILE A 136 -11.15 -30.72 -0.31
CA ILE A 136 -10.63 -29.36 -0.26
C ILE A 136 -10.18 -28.93 -1.66
N ASP A 137 -9.41 -29.76 -2.36
CA ASP A 137 -8.95 -29.47 -3.72
C ASP A 137 -10.14 -29.24 -4.67
N THR A 138 -11.14 -30.12 -4.62
CA THR A 138 -12.39 -29.97 -5.40
C THR A 138 -13.10 -28.64 -5.11
N TYR A 139 -13.21 -28.26 -3.83
CA TYR A 139 -13.83 -26.98 -3.46
C TYR A 139 -13.02 -25.78 -3.93
N TYR A 140 -11.69 -25.86 -3.91
CA TYR A 140 -10.84 -24.80 -4.43
C TYR A 140 -11.02 -24.62 -5.94
N THR A 141 -11.07 -25.71 -6.70
CA THR A 141 -11.30 -25.67 -8.15
C THR A 141 -12.67 -25.08 -8.47
N PHE A 142 -13.72 -25.54 -7.77
CA PHE A 142 -15.06 -24.98 -7.96
C PHE A 142 -15.13 -23.49 -7.61
N LEU A 143 -14.48 -23.06 -6.53
CA LEU A 143 -14.47 -21.65 -6.14
C LEU A 143 -13.69 -20.78 -7.13
N SER A 144 -12.62 -21.29 -7.77
CA SER A 144 -11.95 -20.57 -8.85
C SER A 144 -12.83 -20.41 -10.09
N GLU A 145 -13.56 -21.45 -10.48
CA GLU A 145 -14.54 -21.39 -11.60
C GLU A 145 -15.66 -20.39 -11.30
N LEU A 146 -16.25 -20.46 -10.11
CA LEU A 146 -17.26 -19.53 -9.63
C LEU A 146 -16.74 -18.07 -9.67
N ALA A 147 -15.54 -17.84 -9.16
CA ALA A 147 -14.96 -16.50 -9.13
C ALA A 147 -14.69 -15.97 -10.54
N PHE A 148 -14.19 -16.79 -11.46
CA PHE A 148 -13.96 -16.39 -12.84
C PHE A 148 -15.26 -16.12 -13.61
N TYR A 149 -16.32 -16.88 -13.33
CA TYR A 149 -17.65 -16.63 -13.88
C TYR A 149 -18.17 -15.24 -13.47
N ILE A 150 -18.05 -14.89 -12.19
CA ILE A 150 -18.42 -13.56 -11.67
C ILE A 150 -17.58 -12.47 -12.33
N PHE A 151 -16.27 -12.70 -12.44
CA PHE A 151 -15.33 -11.77 -13.06
C PHE A 151 -15.69 -11.49 -14.53
N SER A 152 -15.92 -12.55 -15.31
CA SER A 152 -16.17 -12.44 -16.75
C SER A 152 -17.53 -11.80 -17.06
N ASN A 153 -18.54 -12.02 -16.21
CA ASN A 153 -19.86 -11.43 -16.37
C ASN A 153 -20.02 -10.06 -15.68
N LYS A 154 -18.96 -9.55 -15.02
CA LYS A 154 -18.99 -8.33 -14.18
C LYS A 154 -20.12 -8.35 -13.14
N PHE A 155 -20.46 -9.51 -12.60
CA PHE A 155 -21.53 -9.65 -11.61
C PHE A 155 -21.04 -9.24 -10.21
N ARG A 156 -21.94 -8.70 -9.40
CA ARG A 156 -21.69 -8.41 -7.97
C ARG A 156 -22.37 -9.41 -7.05
N ILE A 157 -23.52 -9.92 -7.47
CA ILE A 157 -24.40 -10.82 -6.72
C ILE A 157 -24.61 -12.06 -7.59
N ILE A 158 -24.55 -13.22 -6.96
CA ILE A 158 -24.78 -14.52 -7.59
C ILE A 158 -26.16 -15.00 -7.18
N THR A 159 -26.99 -15.41 -8.14
CA THR A 159 -28.30 -15.98 -7.85
C THR A 159 -28.25 -17.51 -7.78
N ASN A 160 -29.31 -18.13 -7.25
CA ASN A 160 -29.48 -19.59 -7.34
C ASN A 160 -29.41 -20.11 -8.79
N ALA A 161 -29.92 -19.35 -9.77
CA ALA A 161 -29.89 -19.74 -11.18
C ALA A 161 -28.45 -19.74 -11.73
N ASP A 162 -27.63 -18.77 -11.33
CA ASP A 162 -26.22 -18.71 -11.70
C ASP A 162 -25.46 -19.89 -11.08
N PHE A 163 -25.68 -20.16 -9.79
CA PHE A 163 -25.09 -21.32 -9.11
C PHE A 163 -25.46 -22.65 -9.78
N PHE A 164 -26.72 -22.82 -10.17
CA PHE A 164 -27.15 -23.99 -10.91
C PHE A 164 -26.39 -24.12 -12.23
N THR A 165 -26.28 -23.03 -12.99
CA THR A 165 -25.58 -22.99 -14.28
C THR A 165 -24.10 -23.36 -14.14
N ILE A 166 -23.40 -22.74 -13.18
CA ILE A 166 -21.99 -22.99 -12.91
C ILE A 166 -21.77 -24.43 -12.42
N THR A 167 -22.67 -24.94 -11.58
CA THR A 167 -22.57 -26.32 -11.08
C THR A 167 -22.77 -27.34 -12.20
N GLN A 168 -23.71 -27.10 -13.12
CA GLN A 168 -23.89 -27.96 -14.29
C GLN A 168 -22.68 -27.94 -15.23
N GLN A 169 -22.12 -26.75 -15.47
CA GLN A 169 -20.91 -26.60 -16.26
C GLN A 169 -19.74 -27.34 -15.60
N TYR A 170 -19.48 -27.10 -14.31
CA TYR A 170 -18.43 -27.78 -13.57
C TYR A 170 -18.59 -29.32 -13.58
N ASN A 171 -19.81 -29.81 -13.34
CA ASN A 171 -20.10 -31.24 -13.36
C ASN A 171 -19.81 -31.87 -14.74
N THR A 172 -20.05 -31.11 -15.81
CA THR A 172 -19.77 -31.56 -17.18
C THR A 172 -18.27 -31.54 -17.48
N ASP A 173 -17.61 -30.42 -17.20
CA ASP A 173 -16.20 -30.19 -17.55
C ASP A 173 -15.24 -31.07 -16.76
N TYR A 174 -15.57 -31.35 -15.49
CA TYR A 174 -14.74 -32.14 -14.57
C TYR A 174 -15.26 -33.57 -14.33
N GLU A 175 -16.32 -34.00 -15.04
CA GLU A 175 -16.98 -35.31 -14.87
C GLU A 175 -17.38 -35.60 -13.41
N MET A 176 -18.02 -34.62 -12.76
CA MET A 176 -18.42 -34.66 -11.35
C MET A 176 -19.95 -34.66 -11.19
N HIS A 177 -20.41 -35.01 -9.97
CA HIS A 177 -21.83 -35.00 -9.62
C HIS A 177 -22.06 -34.25 -8.30
N MET A 178 -21.89 -32.94 -8.34
CA MET A 178 -22.18 -32.06 -7.21
C MET A 178 -23.61 -31.50 -7.28
N ASP A 179 -24.26 -31.45 -6.12
CA ASP A 179 -25.54 -30.77 -5.94
C ASP A 179 -25.29 -29.30 -5.58
N PHE A 180 -25.91 -28.38 -6.33
CA PHE A 180 -25.64 -26.95 -6.18
C PHE A 180 -26.07 -26.42 -4.80
N GLN A 181 -27.18 -26.91 -4.25
CA GLN A 181 -27.69 -26.48 -2.94
C GLN A 181 -26.73 -26.91 -1.83
N TYR A 182 -26.24 -28.16 -1.89
CA TYR A 182 -25.23 -28.65 -0.97
C TYR A 182 -23.92 -27.84 -1.02
N VAL A 183 -23.49 -27.45 -2.22
CA VAL A 183 -22.27 -26.62 -2.40
C VAL A 183 -22.45 -25.23 -1.79
N ILE A 184 -23.58 -24.57 -2.03
CA ILE A 184 -23.91 -23.26 -1.43
C ILE A 184 -23.86 -23.34 0.10
N ASP A 185 -24.58 -24.30 0.69
CA ASP A 185 -24.66 -24.47 2.14
C ASP A 185 -23.28 -24.69 2.77
N LYS A 186 -22.42 -25.47 2.09
CA LYS A 186 -21.04 -25.70 2.50
C LYS A 186 -20.22 -24.41 2.49
N PHE A 187 -20.28 -23.63 1.42
CA PHE A 187 -19.49 -22.40 1.31
C PHE A 187 -19.95 -21.30 2.27
N ILE A 188 -21.25 -21.23 2.58
CA ILE A 188 -21.76 -20.37 3.66
C ILE A 188 -21.22 -20.85 5.01
N LYS A 189 -21.27 -22.16 5.28
CA LYS A 189 -20.74 -22.74 6.52
C LYS A 189 -19.23 -22.55 6.69
N PHE A 190 -18.46 -22.61 5.60
CA PHE A 190 -17.03 -22.30 5.61
C PHE A 190 -16.75 -20.81 5.84
N GLY A 191 -17.77 -19.94 5.76
CA GLY A 191 -17.62 -18.50 5.85
C GLY A 191 -16.97 -17.89 4.61
N ILE A 192 -17.11 -18.54 3.46
CA ILE A 192 -16.59 -18.06 2.16
C ILE A 192 -17.64 -17.20 1.47
N LEU A 193 -18.89 -17.65 1.49
CA LEU A 193 -20.04 -16.92 0.97
C LEU A 193 -20.93 -16.41 2.10
N GLN A 194 -21.73 -15.38 1.81
CA GLN A 194 -22.79 -14.89 2.66
C GLN A 194 -24.05 -14.62 1.84
N ASN A 195 -25.20 -14.80 2.48
CA ASN A 195 -26.49 -14.49 1.88
C ASN A 195 -26.71 -12.98 1.90
N VAL A 196 -27.15 -12.42 0.77
CA VAL A 196 -27.71 -11.07 0.70
C VAL A 196 -29.21 -11.14 0.95
N SER A 197 -29.89 -12.03 0.22
CA SER A 197 -31.30 -12.36 0.35
C SER A 197 -31.49 -13.89 0.28
N ALA A 198 -32.73 -14.38 0.21
CA ALA A 198 -33.03 -15.82 0.19
C ALA A 198 -32.46 -16.57 -1.05
N SER A 199 -32.16 -15.85 -2.13
CA SER A 199 -31.72 -16.44 -3.41
C SER A 199 -30.48 -15.76 -3.99
N GLU A 200 -29.81 -14.92 -3.21
CA GLU A 200 -28.69 -14.08 -3.64
C GLU A 200 -27.51 -14.20 -2.68
N PHE A 201 -26.32 -14.37 -3.26
CA PHE A 201 -25.09 -14.68 -2.52
C PHE A 201 -23.96 -13.77 -2.99
N ILE A 202 -23.05 -13.46 -2.06
CA ILE A 202 -21.79 -12.76 -2.35
C ILE A 202 -20.64 -13.42 -1.61
N PHE A 203 -19.42 -13.24 -2.12
CA PHE A 203 -18.22 -13.54 -1.34
C PHE A 203 -18.23 -12.70 -0.07
N LYS A 204 -18.03 -13.37 1.09
CA LYS A 204 -18.09 -12.72 2.40
C LYS A 204 -17.05 -11.61 2.55
N TYR A 205 -15.87 -11.82 1.95
CA TYR A 205 -14.77 -10.86 1.94
C TYR A 205 -14.20 -10.71 0.54
N LYS A 206 -13.83 -9.48 0.16
CA LYS A 206 -13.28 -9.15 -1.15
C LYS A 206 -12.04 -9.98 -1.52
N TYR A 207 -11.14 -10.21 -0.56
CA TYR A 207 -9.92 -11.00 -0.84
C TYR A 207 -10.21 -12.44 -1.26
N LEU A 208 -11.29 -13.06 -0.79
CA LEU A 208 -11.65 -14.42 -1.19
C LEU A 208 -11.94 -14.45 -2.68
N TYR A 209 -12.76 -13.50 -3.14
CA TYR A 209 -13.05 -13.33 -4.55
C TYR A 209 -11.77 -13.09 -5.36
N TYR A 210 -10.94 -12.10 -4.99
CA TYR A 210 -9.71 -11.78 -5.72
C TYR A 210 -8.72 -12.95 -5.75
N TYR A 211 -8.58 -13.68 -4.65
CA TYR A 211 -7.72 -14.86 -4.56
C TYR A 211 -8.18 -15.96 -5.52
N PHE A 212 -9.49 -16.25 -5.56
CA PHE A 212 -10.01 -17.32 -6.42
C PHE A 212 -10.01 -16.93 -7.90
N VAL A 213 -10.24 -15.65 -8.24
CA VAL A 213 -10.02 -15.15 -9.62
C VAL A 213 -8.56 -15.32 -10.02
N ALA A 214 -7.62 -14.91 -9.17
CA ALA A 214 -6.20 -15.08 -9.43
C ALA A 214 -5.78 -16.55 -9.54
N LYS A 215 -6.39 -17.44 -8.74
CA LYS A 215 -6.16 -18.89 -8.81
C LYS A 215 -6.63 -19.46 -10.14
N TYR A 216 -7.78 -19.02 -10.65
CA TYR A 216 -8.21 -19.36 -12.00
C TYR A 216 -7.19 -18.91 -13.04
N PHE A 217 -6.77 -17.64 -13.02
CA PHE A 217 -5.77 -17.14 -13.96
C PHE A 217 -4.43 -17.88 -13.88
N ALA A 218 -3.99 -18.26 -12.69
CA ALA A 218 -2.76 -19.04 -12.50
C ALA A 218 -2.86 -20.44 -13.13
N ASN A 219 -4.00 -21.11 -12.99
CA ASN A 219 -4.22 -22.45 -13.52
C ASN A 219 -4.37 -22.46 -15.05
N HIS A 220 -4.93 -21.39 -15.63
CA HIS A 220 -5.25 -21.27 -17.05
C HIS A 220 -4.30 -20.33 -17.83
N ILE A 221 -3.14 -19.98 -17.25
CA ILE A 221 -2.23 -18.96 -17.80
C ILE A 221 -1.69 -19.28 -19.20
N THR A 222 -1.74 -20.55 -19.63
CA THR A 222 -1.29 -20.96 -20.96
C THR A 222 -2.30 -20.60 -22.06
N GLU A 223 -3.55 -20.32 -21.71
CA GLU A 223 -4.62 -19.99 -22.66
C GLU A 223 -4.50 -18.52 -23.13
N LEU A 224 -4.66 -18.29 -24.44
CA LEU A 224 -4.51 -16.95 -25.04
C LEU A 224 -5.53 -15.95 -24.48
N GLU A 225 -6.79 -16.35 -24.34
CA GLU A 225 -7.85 -15.50 -23.80
C GLU A 225 -7.56 -15.06 -22.35
N ILE A 226 -6.90 -15.91 -21.58
CA ILE A 226 -6.49 -15.61 -20.21
C ILE A 226 -5.31 -14.67 -20.17
N LYS A 227 -4.34 -14.85 -21.07
CA LYS A 227 -3.23 -13.90 -21.23
C LYS A 227 -3.73 -12.50 -21.58
N ASP A 228 -4.70 -12.38 -22.47
CA ASP A 228 -5.30 -11.09 -22.84
C ASP A 228 -6.01 -10.44 -21.64
N LYS A 229 -6.75 -11.22 -20.84
CA LYS A 229 -7.34 -10.73 -19.59
C LYS A 229 -6.28 -10.28 -18.58
N ILE A 230 -5.18 -11.01 -18.43
CA ILE A 230 -4.07 -10.61 -17.54
C ILE A 230 -3.43 -9.30 -18.02
N LEU A 231 -3.24 -9.12 -19.32
CA LEU A 231 -2.72 -7.86 -19.88
C LEU A 231 -3.64 -6.68 -19.54
N LEU A 232 -4.96 -6.85 -19.66
CA LEU A 232 -5.95 -5.85 -19.28
C LEU A 232 -5.87 -5.49 -17.78
N LEU A 233 -5.70 -6.50 -16.91
CA LEU A 233 -5.51 -6.25 -15.47
C LEU A 233 -4.25 -5.43 -15.18
N CYS A 234 -3.14 -5.76 -15.85
CA CYS A 234 -1.87 -5.03 -15.74
C CYS A 234 -1.93 -3.60 -16.31
N GLU A 235 -2.85 -3.32 -17.23
CA GLU A 235 -3.08 -1.97 -17.75
C GLU A 235 -3.87 -1.10 -16.75
N LYS A 236 -4.84 -1.71 -16.07
CA LYS A 236 -5.77 -1.01 -15.16
C LYS A 236 -5.39 -1.19 -13.67
N LEU A 237 -4.10 -1.18 -13.33
CA LEU A 237 -3.60 -1.37 -11.94
C LEU A 237 -3.98 -0.26 -10.94
N HIS A 238 -4.44 0.89 -11.42
CA HIS A 238 -5.01 1.93 -10.55
C HIS A 238 -6.32 1.47 -9.90
N ASN A 239 -7.04 0.53 -10.53
CA ASN A 239 -8.23 -0.10 -9.98
C ASN A 239 -7.86 -1.06 -8.83
N GLU A 240 -8.54 -0.93 -7.69
CA GLU A 240 -8.29 -1.74 -6.49
C GLU A 240 -8.50 -3.25 -6.75
N GLN A 241 -9.57 -3.63 -7.45
CA GLN A 241 -9.85 -5.04 -7.73
C GLN A 241 -8.76 -5.64 -8.62
N TYR A 242 -8.39 -4.95 -9.70
CA TYR A 242 -7.40 -5.48 -10.64
C TYR A 242 -5.99 -5.55 -10.04
N SER A 243 -5.56 -4.51 -9.32
CA SER A 243 -4.29 -4.56 -8.58
C SER A 243 -4.25 -5.70 -7.58
N ASN A 244 -5.33 -5.94 -6.84
CA ASN A 244 -5.42 -7.03 -5.86
C ASN A 244 -5.41 -8.42 -6.51
N ILE A 245 -6.08 -8.60 -7.66
CA ILE A 245 -6.04 -9.86 -8.43
C ILE A 245 -4.62 -10.11 -8.95
N VAL A 246 -3.96 -9.10 -9.53
CA VAL A 246 -2.59 -9.23 -10.04
C VAL A 246 -1.61 -9.55 -8.91
N MET A 247 -1.78 -8.93 -7.74
CA MET A 247 -1.02 -9.25 -6.54
C MET A 247 -1.14 -10.73 -6.15
N PHE A 248 -2.37 -11.27 -6.06
CA PHE A 248 -2.57 -12.69 -5.80
C PHE A 248 -2.01 -13.58 -6.91
N LEU A 249 -2.16 -13.18 -8.17
CA LEU A 249 -1.66 -13.93 -9.31
C LEU A 249 -0.14 -14.08 -9.24
N CYS A 250 0.57 -13.01 -8.87
CA CYS A 250 2.01 -13.06 -8.64
C CYS A 250 2.38 -14.02 -7.51
N HIS A 251 1.54 -14.19 -6.48
CA HIS A 251 1.79 -15.16 -5.42
C HIS A 251 1.56 -16.61 -5.84
N LEU A 252 0.56 -16.84 -6.68
CA LEU A 252 0.09 -18.15 -7.08
C LEU A 252 0.86 -18.72 -8.28
N SER A 253 1.44 -17.86 -9.12
CA SER A 253 2.17 -18.26 -10.31
C SER A 253 3.54 -17.58 -10.40
N LYS A 254 4.52 -18.34 -10.89
CA LYS A 254 5.88 -17.86 -11.21
C LYS A 254 6.09 -17.71 -12.71
N ASP A 255 5.02 -17.75 -13.50
CA ASP A 255 5.11 -17.65 -14.95
C ASP A 255 5.76 -16.30 -15.34
N PRO A 256 6.86 -16.31 -16.12
CA PRO A 256 7.53 -15.08 -16.55
C PRO A 256 6.60 -14.09 -17.24
N PHE A 257 5.54 -14.57 -17.91
CA PHE A 257 4.57 -13.73 -18.61
C PHE A 257 3.97 -12.64 -17.72
N ILE A 258 3.69 -12.94 -16.45
CA ILE A 258 3.10 -11.97 -15.52
C ILE A 258 4.09 -10.83 -15.25
N ILE A 259 5.35 -11.19 -14.98
CA ILE A 259 6.41 -10.23 -14.69
C ILE A 259 6.73 -9.41 -15.94
N ASP A 260 6.86 -10.07 -17.09
CA ASP A 260 7.15 -9.43 -18.37
C ASP A 260 6.03 -8.44 -18.75
N SER A 261 4.77 -8.81 -18.53
CA SER A 261 3.62 -7.94 -18.77
C SER A 261 3.66 -6.69 -17.88
N LEU A 262 3.97 -6.84 -16.58
CA LEU A 262 4.09 -5.72 -15.65
C LEU A 262 5.28 -4.81 -16.00
N LEU A 263 6.42 -5.39 -16.36
CA LEU A 263 7.60 -4.64 -16.79
C LEU A 263 7.32 -3.88 -18.09
N GLN A 264 6.64 -4.50 -19.04
CA GLN A 264 6.24 -3.83 -20.28
C GLN A 264 5.34 -2.64 -19.98
N LYS A 265 4.30 -2.81 -19.15
CA LYS A 265 3.38 -1.72 -18.79
C LYS A 265 4.09 -0.61 -18.01
N SER A 266 5.01 -0.96 -17.12
CA SER A 266 5.86 0.03 -16.46
C SER A 266 6.66 0.89 -17.45
N LYS A 267 7.25 0.25 -18.47
CA LYS A 267 8.04 0.95 -19.51
C LYS A 267 7.19 1.84 -20.40
N GLU A 268 5.93 1.49 -20.63
CA GLU A 268 4.98 2.28 -21.40
C GLU A 268 4.56 3.56 -20.63
N LEU A 269 4.47 3.50 -19.31
CA LEU A 269 4.12 4.65 -18.47
C LEU A 269 5.21 5.73 -18.50
N PHE A 270 4.81 6.92 -18.95
CA PHE A 270 5.66 8.09 -19.14
C PHE A 270 6.87 7.83 -20.05
N ASN A 271 6.75 6.94 -21.03
CA ASN A 271 7.88 6.53 -21.90
C ASN A 271 8.55 7.69 -22.67
N GLN A 272 7.82 8.78 -22.88
CA GLN A 272 8.26 10.01 -23.54
C GLN A 272 9.09 10.92 -22.62
N ILE A 273 9.07 10.67 -21.31
CA ILE A 273 9.75 11.46 -20.29
C ILE A 273 11.01 10.71 -19.86
N GLU A 274 12.17 11.38 -19.93
CA GLU A 274 13.41 10.81 -19.42
C GLU A 274 13.33 10.66 -17.89
N ALA A 275 13.89 9.56 -17.37
CA ALA A 275 14.00 9.38 -15.93
C ALA A 275 14.85 10.50 -15.31
N TYR A 276 14.36 11.12 -14.23
CA TYR A 276 15.07 12.19 -13.56
C TYR A 276 16.49 11.77 -13.11
N ASN A 277 17.49 12.49 -13.61
CA ASN A 277 18.88 12.27 -13.26
C ASN A 277 19.41 13.45 -12.44
N PHE A 278 19.71 13.21 -11.15
CA PHE A 278 20.24 14.21 -10.22
C PHE A 278 21.64 14.72 -10.59
N ASP A 279 22.31 14.16 -11.59
CA ASP A 279 23.56 14.69 -12.14
C ASP A 279 23.33 15.60 -13.37
N LYS A 280 22.19 15.43 -14.09
CA LYS A 280 21.94 16.11 -15.38
C LYS A 280 20.81 17.15 -15.34
N HIS A 281 19.73 16.92 -14.61
CA HIS A 281 18.46 17.68 -14.71
C HIS A 281 18.34 18.82 -13.68
N LEU A 282 19.45 19.34 -13.20
CA LEU A 282 19.47 20.26 -12.07
C LEU A 282 19.40 21.75 -12.42
N ASN A 283 19.36 22.12 -13.70
CA ASN A 283 19.68 23.49 -14.10
C ASN A 283 18.74 24.54 -13.51
N PHE A 284 17.41 24.34 -13.54
CA PHE A 284 16.48 25.36 -13.03
C PHE A 284 16.44 25.39 -11.49
N ILE A 285 16.50 24.23 -10.84
CA ILE A 285 16.43 24.11 -9.37
C ILE A 285 17.69 24.68 -8.72
N ASN A 286 18.87 24.32 -9.23
CA ASN A 286 20.14 24.82 -8.69
C ASN A 286 20.29 26.35 -8.86
N GLN A 287 19.72 26.93 -9.92
CA GLN A 287 19.70 28.38 -10.12
C GLN A 287 18.86 29.12 -9.06
N MET A 288 17.91 28.45 -8.41
CA MET A 288 17.09 29.06 -7.35
C MET A 288 17.77 29.02 -5.98
N TYR A 289 18.77 28.17 -5.77
CA TYR A 289 19.50 28.12 -4.49
C TYR A 289 20.46 29.30 -4.35
N ILE A 290 20.24 30.10 -3.32
CA ILE A 290 21.17 31.16 -2.90
C ILE A 290 22.09 30.64 -1.78
N LYS A 291 21.56 29.77 -0.90
CA LYS A 291 22.28 29.13 0.20
C LYS A 291 21.80 27.70 0.41
N ILE A 292 22.61 26.91 1.13
CA ILE A 292 22.23 25.56 1.57
C ILE A 292 20.99 25.67 2.50
N PRO A 293 19.95 24.82 2.29
CA PRO A 293 18.77 24.80 3.14
C PRO A 293 19.06 24.59 4.63
N GLU A 294 18.36 25.33 5.48
CA GLU A 294 18.35 25.07 6.91
C GLU A 294 17.39 23.91 7.20
N ILE A 295 17.94 22.74 7.50
CA ILE A 295 17.23 21.50 7.88
C ILE A 295 17.76 21.11 9.25
N ALA A 296 16.87 20.83 10.20
CA ALA A 296 17.23 20.46 11.57
C ALA A 296 16.54 19.15 11.96
N VAL A 297 17.17 18.38 12.85
CA VAL A 297 16.52 17.21 13.49
C VAL A 297 15.72 17.70 14.69
N SER A 298 14.45 17.27 14.80
CA SER A 298 13.68 17.48 16.04
C SER A 298 14.17 16.54 17.15
N LEU A 299 14.23 17.05 18.38
CA LEU A 299 14.53 16.29 19.59
C LEU A 299 13.31 15.53 20.15
N ASP A 300 12.19 15.55 19.43
CA ASP A 300 10.99 14.82 19.82
C ASP A 300 11.21 13.30 19.87
N ASN A 301 10.38 12.62 20.66
CA ASN A 301 10.40 11.17 20.79
C ASN A 301 9.92 10.50 19.47
N PRO A 302 10.77 9.73 18.77
CA PRO A 302 10.39 9.11 17.49
C PRO A 302 9.16 8.21 17.57
N LYS A 303 8.96 7.49 18.69
CA LYS A 303 7.76 6.68 18.92
C LYS A 303 6.49 7.54 18.88
N ARG A 304 6.51 8.70 19.55
CA ARG A 304 5.37 9.62 19.57
C ARG A 304 5.10 10.21 18.18
N ASN A 305 6.15 10.61 17.47
CA ASN A 305 6.05 11.13 16.11
C ASN A 305 5.39 10.12 15.17
N ARG A 306 5.81 8.85 15.27
CA ARG A 306 5.20 7.76 14.52
C ARG A 306 3.73 7.58 14.87
N GLU A 307 3.36 7.58 16.16
CA GLU A 307 1.95 7.52 16.56
C GLU A 307 1.11 8.64 15.95
N GLU A 308 1.64 9.86 15.88
CA GLU A 308 0.96 11.00 15.26
C GLU A 308 0.80 10.81 13.74
N VAL A 309 1.83 10.32 13.04
CA VAL A 309 1.75 9.97 11.61
C VAL A 309 0.70 8.88 11.36
N LEU A 310 0.67 7.82 12.17
CA LEU A 310 -0.33 6.74 12.03
C LEU A 310 -1.75 7.26 12.27
N LYS A 311 -1.95 8.17 13.23
CA LYS A 311 -3.25 8.82 13.47
C LYS A 311 -3.66 9.74 12.32
N GLN A 312 -2.72 10.41 11.67
CA GLN A 312 -3.00 11.24 10.48
C GLN A 312 -3.40 10.36 9.31
N GLN A 313 -2.71 9.23 9.09
CA GLN A 313 -3.09 8.23 8.08
C GLN A 313 -4.50 7.70 8.33
N ASP A 314 -4.84 7.39 9.58
CA ASP A 314 -6.20 6.93 9.94
C ASP A 314 -7.27 7.98 9.64
N LYS A 315 -6.98 9.27 9.85
CA LYS A 315 -7.92 10.35 9.50
C LYS A 315 -8.12 10.46 7.99
N LEU A 316 -7.03 10.43 7.22
CA LEU A 316 -7.08 10.51 5.75
C LEU A 316 -7.82 9.31 5.15
N ASN A 317 -7.55 8.10 5.62
CA ASN A 317 -8.27 6.91 5.15
C ASN A 317 -9.76 7.00 5.47
N ARG A 318 -10.13 7.50 6.65
CA ARG A 318 -11.54 7.67 7.03
C ARG A 318 -12.27 8.70 6.18
N SER A 319 -11.64 9.83 5.85
CA SER A 319 -12.26 10.81 4.96
C SER A 319 -12.49 10.22 3.56
N MET A 320 -11.52 9.45 3.04
CA MET A 320 -11.68 8.77 1.75
C MET A 320 -12.80 7.71 1.79
N GLU A 321 -12.90 6.93 2.88
CA GLU A 321 -13.98 5.95 3.07
C GLU A 321 -15.36 6.59 3.17
N GLU A 322 -15.48 7.77 3.79
CA GLU A 322 -16.75 8.51 3.93
C GLU A 322 -17.22 9.10 2.60
N ASP A 323 -16.29 9.53 1.74
CA ASP A 323 -16.57 9.96 0.36
C ASP A 323 -16.95 8.75 -0.54
N ASP A 324 -16.35 7.59 -0.32
CA ASP A 324 -16.66 6.32 -1.01
C ASP A 324 -18.06 5.76 -0.70
N VAL A 325 -18.71 6.13 0.42
CA VAL A 325 -20.10 5.70 0.70
C VAL A 325 -21.10 6.38 -0.26
N ASN A 326 -20.71 7.52 -0.85
CA ASN A 326 -21.49 8.24 -1.86
C ASN A 326 -21.12 7.85 -3.31
N TYR A 327 -19.94 7.27 -3.52
CA TYR A 327 -19.58 6.59 -4.76
C TYR A 327 -20.02 5.13 -4.68
N ASN A 328 -21.23 4.87 -5.18
CA ASN A 328 -21.67 3.51 -5.45
C ASN A 328 -20.53 2.74 -6.12
N PHE A 329 -20.21 1.57 -5.57
CA PHE A 329 -19.24 0.61 -6.10
C PHE A 329 -19.67 0.19 -7.51
N ASP A 330 -19.32 1.01 -8.50
CA ASP A 330 -19.67 0.84 -9.89
C ASP A 330 -18.64 -0.12 -10.50
N MET A 331 -19.11 -1.32 -10.81
CA MET A 331 -18.36 -2.30 -11.61
C MET A 331 -18.33 -1.88 -13.11
N SER A 332 -18.76 -0.65 -13.40
CA SER A 332 -18.99 -0.06 -14.72
C SER A 332 -18.23 1.24 -14.99
N GLU A 333 -17.42 1.74 -14.05
CA GLU A 333 -16.40 2.71 -14.45
C GLU A 333 -15.26 1.92 -15.09
N ASP A 334 -15.44 1.61 -16.38
CA ASP A 334 -14.31 1.77 -17.27
C ASP A 334 -13.84 3.21 -17.02
N ASP A 335 -12.76 3.37 -16.25
CA ASP A 335 -11.97 4.59 -16.14
C ASP A 335 -11.46 4.92 -17.55
N GLU A 336 -12.36 5.28 -18.46
CA GLU A 336 -12.03 5.81 -19.76
C GLU A 336 -11.34 7.13 -19.49
N GLU A 337 -10.13 7.27 -20.03
CA GLU A 337 -9.42 8.53 -20.02
C GLU A 337 -10.36 9.57 -20.63
N ASP A 338 -10.81 10.51 -19.81
CA ASP A 338 -11.72 11.55 -20.24
C ASP A 338 -10.92 12.45 -21.19
N GLU A 339 -11.12 12.30 -22.51
CA GLU A 339 -10.38 13.03 -23.55
C GLU A 339 -10.42 14.55 -23.33
N SER A 340 -11.38 15.04 -22.52
CA SER A 340 -11.56 16.46 -22.23
C SER A 340 -10.74 16.99 -21.04
N ASN A 341 -10.16 16.13 -20.18
CA ASN A 341 -9.51 16.55 -18.93
C ASN A 341 -8.08 16.02 -18.79
N GLU A 342 -7.14 16.70 -19.44
CA GLU A 342 -5.70 16.39 -19.45
C GLU A 342 -5.11 16.28 -18.02
N LEU A 343 -5.53 17.15 -17.09
CA LEU A 343 -5.06 17.13 -15.71
C LEU A 343 -5.52 15.87 -14.96
N MET A 344 -6.77 15.45 -15.15
CA MET A 344 -7.27 14.22 -14.55
C MET A 344 -6.51 13.00 -15.09
N ASN A 345 -6.28 12.96 -16.41
CA ASN A 345 -5.55 11.85 -17.04
C ASN A 345 -4.08 11.77 -16.56
N GLU A 346 -3.43 12.92 -16.33
CA GLU A 346 -2.08 12.97 -15.75
C GLU A 346 -2.07 12.47 -14.29
N LEU A 347 -3.03 12.87 -13.46
CA LEU A 347 -3.18 12.37 -12.08
C LEU A 347 -3.47 10.86 -12.03
N LEU A 348 -4.33 10.36 -12.92
CA LEU A 348 -4.58 8.93 -13.08
C LEU A 348 -3.30 8.19 -13.49
N SER A 349 -2.52 8.74 -14.42
CA SER A 349 -1.24 8.16 -14.85
C SER A 349 -0.20 8.12 -13.73
N ILE A 350 -0.15 9.15 -12.87
CA ILE A 350 0.69 9.17 -11.66
C ILE A 350 0.27 8.06 -10.69
N ASN A 351 -1.04 7.87 -10.47
CA ASN A 351 -1.56 6.79 -9.63
C ASN A 351 -1.22 5.41 -10.23
N LYS A 352 -1.45 5.23 -11.54
CA LYS A 352 -1.02 4.03 -12.29
C LYS A 352 0.46 3.75 -12.04
N ALA A 353 1.34 4.74 -12.16
CA ALA A 353 2.78 4.58 -11.93
C ALA A 353 3.11 4.13 -10.50
N PHE A 354 2.53 4.77 -9.47
CA PHE A 354 2.77 4.37 -8.08
C PHE A 354 2.24 2.97 -7.77
N LYS A 355 1.09 2.58 -8.33
CA LYS A 355 0.55 1.21 -8.19
C LYS A 355 1.40 0.18 -8.90
N THR A 356 1.89 0.49 -10.09
CA THR A 356 2.84 -0.36 -10.82
C THR A 356 4.12 -0.58 -10.02
N ILE A 357 4.75 0.48 -9.47
CA ILE A 357 5.94 0.38 -8.61
C ILE A 357 5.65 -0.48 -7.37
N GLU A 358 4.50 -0.28 -6.72
CA GLU A 358 4.11 -1.02 -5.52
C GLU A 358 3.98 -2.52 -5.81
N ILE A 359 3.21 -2.90 -6.84
CA ILE A 359 2.94 -4.31 -7.19
C ILE A 359 4.21 -4.99 -7.69
N THR A 360 4.94 -4.32 -8.57
CA THR A 360 6.19 -4.83 -9.14
C THR A 360 7.27 -5.01 -8.06
N GLY A 361 7.36 -4.06 -7.11
CA GLY A 361 8.21 -4.19 -5.94
C GLY A 361 7.80 -5.35 -5.02
N GLN A 362 6.51 -5.57 -4.80
CA GLN A 362 6.04 -6.71 -3.99
C GLN A 362 6.48 -8.06 -4.58
N ILE A 363 6.47 -8.22 -5.91
CA ILE A 363 6.92 -9.46 -6.58
C ILE A 363 8.33 -9.86 -6.13
N VAL A 364 9.29 -8.94 -6.17
CA VAL A 364 10.67 -9.25 -5.76
C VAL A 364 10.83 -9.47 -4.26
N LYS A 365 10.02 -8.80 -3.43
CA LYS A 365 9.99 -9.03 -1.97
C LYS A 365 9.42 -10.40 -1.62
N ASN A 366 8.51 -10.93 -2.43
CA ASN A 366 7.82 -12.19 -2.20
C ASN A 366 8.64 -13.41 -2.63
N PHE A 367 9.52 -13.24 -3.62
CA PHE A 367 10.31 -14.33 -4.18
C PHE A 367 11.82 -14.05 -4.21
N PRO A 368 12.44 -13.56 -3.13
CA PRO A 368 13.85 -13.16 -3.15
C PRO A 368 14.80 -14.31 -3.47
N GLY A 369 14.43 -15.53 -3.05
CA GLY A 369 15.21 -16.77 -3.26
C GLY A 369 14.78 -17.63 -4.45
N SER A 370 13.64 -17.36 -5.09
CA SER A 370 13.17 -18.17 -6.24
C SER A 370 13.13 -17.42 -7.57
N LEU A 371 13.22 -16.09 -7.57
CA LEU A 371 13.43 -15.32 -8.79
C LEU A 371 14.92 -15.29 -9.15
N LYS A 372 15.21 -15.50 -10.43
CA LYS A 372 16.58 -15.39 -10.96
C LYS A 372 17.09 -13.95 -10.83
N GLY A 373 18.41 -13.82 -10.69
CA GLY A 373 19.06 -12.53 -10.39
C GLY A 373 18.87 -11.46 -11.47
N ASP A 374 18.85 -11.86 -12.74
CA ASP A 374 18.57 -11.03 -13.91
C ASP A 374 17.14 -10.45 -13.88
N ILE A 375 16.14 -11.28 -13.56
CA ILE A 375 14.75 -10.83 -13.41
C ILE A 375 14.65 -9.84 -12.25
N LYS A 376 15.24 -10.16 -11.09
CA LYS A 376 15.26 -9.24 -9.92
C LYS A 376 15.89 -7.90 -10.27
N TYR A 377 17.00 -7.92 -11.01
CA TYR A 377 17.68 -6.72 -11.48
C TYR A 377 16.76 -5.87 -12.36
N GLN A 378 16.10 -6.49 -13.35
CA GLN A 378 15.19 -5.78 -14.25
C GLN A 378 14.02 -5.14 -13.51
N VAL A 379 13.39 -5.87 -12.58
CA VAL A 379 12.28 -5.36 -11.77
C VAL A 379 12.72 -4.16 -10.92
N ILE A 380 13.83 -4.27 -10.19
CA ILE A 380 14.31 -3.18 -9.34
C ILE A 380 14.70 -1.96 -10.18
N LEU A 381 15.44 -2.18 -11.27
CA LEU A 381 15.84 -1.10 -12.17
C LEU A 381 14.62 -0.37 -12.75
N GLU A 382 13.62 -1.12 -13.19
CA GLU A 382 12.40 -0.55 -13.75
C GLU A 382 11.59 0.24 -12.70
N CYS A 383 11.50 -0.26 -11.45
CA CYS A 383 10.89 0.51 -10.36
C CYS A 383 11.61 1.85 -10.11
N TYR A 384 12.95 1.85 -10.19
CA TYR A 384 13.75 3.07 -10.02
C TYR A 384 13.49 4.03 -11.18
N GLN A 385 13.52 3.52 -12.41
CA GLN A 385 13.31 4.33 -13.61
C GLN A 385 11.90 4.91 -13.66
N LEU A 386 10.85 4.12 -13.45
CA LEU A 386 9.47 4.61 -13.44
C LEU A 386 9.24 5.66 -12.36
N GLY A 387 9.78 5.44 -11.15
CA GLY A 387 9.71 6.43 -10.09
C GLY A 387 10.41 7.73 -10.48
N MET A 388 11.57 7.66 -11.13
CA MET A 388 12.30 8.84 -11.58
C MET A 388 11.66 9.52 -12.81
N ARG A 389 10.98 8.79 -13.71
CA ARG A 389 10.13 9.39 -14.75
C ARG A 389 8.98 10.16 -14.12
N THR A 390 8.33 9.56 -13.12
CA THR A 390 7.25 10.20 -12.35
C THR A 390 7.74 11.46 -11.63
N LEU A 391 8.95 11.44 -11.05
CA LEU A 391 9.56 12.65 -10.48
C LEU A 391 9.77 13.73 -11.53
N ASN A 392 10.25 13.35 -12.72
CA ASN A 392 10.49 14.31 -13.78
C ASN A 392 9.18 14.98 -14.25
N VAL A 393 8.06 14.25 -14.32
CA VAL A 393 6.73 14.83 -14.57
C VAL A 393 6.46 15.99 -13.62
N PHE A 394 6.58 15.77 -12.31
CA PHE A 394 6.33 16.83 -11.32
C PHE A 394 7.28 18.03 -11.48
N LEU A 395 8.57 17.78 -11.70
CA LEU A 395 9.57 18.83 -11.78
C LEU A 395 9.47 19.64 -13.07
N GLU A 396 9.14 19.01 -14.21
CA GLU A 396 8.87 19.69 -15.46
C GLU A 396 7.62 20.58 -15.34
N ARG A 397 6.52 20.08 -14.74
CA ARG A 397 5.32 20.88 -14.51
C ARG A 397 5.58 22.10 -13.63
N ILE A 398 6.40 21.96 -12.59
CA ILE A 398 6.80 23.09 -11.74
C ILE A 398 7.67 24.07 -12.53
N ASN A 399 8.61 23.58 -13.33
CA ASN A 399 9.50 24.42 -14.13
C ASN A 399 8.73 25.22 -15.21
N GLU A 400 7.79 24.59 -15.90
CA GLU A 400 6.92 25.23 -16.91
C GLU A 400 6.09 26.38 -16.34
N ASN A 401 5.71 26.29 -15.07
CA ASN A 401 4.79 27.21 -14.42
C ASN A 401 5.45 28.06 -13.31
N ILE A 402 6.79 28.09 -13.26
CA ILE A 402 7.51 28.61 -12.11
C ILE A 402 7.17 30.06 -11.78
N ASP A 403 7.11 30.94 -12.78
CA ASP A 403 6.86 32.36 -12.58
C ASP A 403 5.46 32.60 -12.01
N ILE A 404 4.46 31.88 -12.53
CA ILE A 404 3.07 31.93 -12.07
C ILE A 404 2.97 31.42 -10.62
N ILE A 405 3.67 30.33 -10.31
CA ILE A 405 3.69 29.76 -8.95
C ILE A 405 4.36 30.74 -7.98
N VAL A 406 5.49 31.36 -8.35
CA VAL A 406 6.20 32.34 -7.51
C VAL A 406 5.32 33.55 -7.22
N GLU A 407 4.65 34.11 -8.22
CA GLU A 407 3.76 35.25 -8.08
C GLU A 407 2.59 34.93 -7.13
N ARG A 408 1.89 33.82 -7.37
CA ARG A 408 0.76 33.40 -6.53
C ARG A 408 1.17 33.06 -5.10
N MET A 409 2.36 32.48 -4.91
CA MET A 409 2.90 32.24 -3.56
C MET A 409 3.26 33.55 -2.86
N ALA A 410 3.77 34.55 -3.58
CA ALA A 410 4.07 35.85 -3.00
C ALA A 410 2.78 36.55 -2.51
N GLU A 411 1.68 36.45 -3.25
CA GLU A 411 0.37 36.94 -2.84
C GLU A 411 -0.11 36.26 -1.53
N LEU A 412 -0.06 34.92 -1.47
CA LEU A 412 -0.47 34.16 -0.29
C LEU A 412 0.38 34.46 0.96
N ILE A 413 1.68 34.74 0.77
CA ILE A 413 2.58 35.15 1.87
C ILE A 413 2.21 36.56 2.35
N LYS A 414 1.97 37.50 1.42
CA LYS A 414 1.58 38.88 1.73
C LYS A 414 0.27 38.95 2.53
N GLU A 415 -0.66 38.03 2.26
CA GLU A 415 -1.92 37.92 3.04
C GLU A 415 -1.71 37.42 4.47
N LYS A 416 -0.69 36.57 4.71
CA LYS A 416 -0.46 35.92 6.00
C LYS A 416 0.59 36.60 6.87
N GLU A 417 1.52 37.32 6.28
CA GLU A 417 2.66 37.93 6.96
C GLU A 417 2.91 39.37 6.50
N ASN A 418 3.20 40.27 7.43
CA ASN A 418 3.67 41.63 7.14
C ASN A 418 5.18 41.61 6.80
N LEU A 419 5.52 41.10 5.62
CA LEU A 419 6.89 41.15 5.09
C LEU A 419 7.09 42.35 4.17
N ALA A 420 8.34 42.78 4.02
CA ALA A 420 8.72 43.79 3.05
C ALA A 420 8.66 43.21 1.62
N GLU A 421 8.26 44.01 0.63
CA GLU A 421 7.98 43.54 -0.75
C GLU A 421 9.21 42.94 -1.45
N ASP A 422 10.40 43.32 -1.02
CA ASP A 422 11.71 42.85 -1.51
C ASP A 422 12.09 41.44 -1.03
N GLU A 423 11.54 40.97 0.10
CA GLU A 423 11.82 39.62 0.64
C GLU A 423 10.86 38.54 0.09
N LEU A 424 9.71 38.95 -0.49
CA LEU A 424 8.66 38.04 -0.95
C LEU A 424 9.13 37.05 -2.04
N PRO A 425 9.83 37.47 -3.11
CA PRO A 425 10.23 36.55 -4.19
C PRO A 425 11.23 35.49 -3.70
N GLU A 426 12.16 35.85 -2.82
CA GLU A 426 13.12 34.90 -2.25
C GLU A 426 12.43 33.88 -1.36
N LYS A 427 11.48 34.33 -0.52
CA LYS A 427 10.71 33.42 0.33
C LYS A 427 9.82 32.48 -0.50
N SER A 428 9.19 32.97 -1.56
CA SER A 428 8.42 32.13 -2.50
C SER A 428 9.29 31.06 -3.14
N LYS A 429 10.46 31.44 -3.68
CA LYS A 429 11.42 30.48 -4.26
C LYS A 429 11.86 29.42 -3.24
N ASN A 430 12.14 29.82 -2.00
CA ASN A 430 12.49 28.89 -0.93
C ASN A 430 11.37 27.89 -0.60
N ILE A 431 10.10 28.28 -0.66
CA ILE A 431 8.98 27.34 -0.47
C ILE A 431 8.88 26.37 -1.64
N ILE A 432 9.06 26.85 -2.88
CA ILE A 432 9.04 25.99 -4.07
C ILE A 432 10.19 24.99 -4.03
N LEU A 433 11.39 25.42 -3.63
CA LEU A 433 12.54 24.53 -3.43
C LEU A 433 12.24 23.45 -2.38
N ARG A 434 11.64 23.82 -1.25
CA ARG A 434 11.21 22.83 -0.25
C ARG A 434 10.16 21.86 -0.82
N LEU A 435 9.24 22.35 -1.64
CA LEU A 435 8.24 21.52 -2.28
C LEU A 435 8.89 20.49 -3.22
N THR A 436 9.82 20.91 -4.08
CA THR A 436 10.54 19.99 -4.99
C THR A 436 11.41 18.99 -4.23
N GLU A 437 12.08 19.43 -3.15
CA GLU A 437 12.80 18.56 -2.21
C GLU A 437 11.87 17.50 -1.61
N TYR A 438 10.70 17.88 -1.10
CA TYR A 438 9.74 16.95 -0.49
C TYR A 438 9.12 15.99 -1.50
N ILE A 439 8.82 16.44 -2.72
CA ILE A 439 8.34 15.57 -3.80
C ILE A 439 9.40 14.51 -4.13
N SER A 440 10.66 14.94 -4.26
CA SER A 440 11.79 14.04 -4.52
C SER A 440 11.97 13.00 -3.43
N VAL A 441 11.98 13.44 -2.17
CA VAL A 441 12.06 12.56 -1.00
C VAL A 441 10.88 11.59 -0.96
N GLY A 442 9.66 12.09 -1.23
CA GLY A 442 8.44 11.28 -1.26
C GLY A 442 8.49 10.16 -2.28
N ILE A 443 8.92 10.46 -3.51
CA ILE A 443 9.04 9.47 -4.59
C ILE A 443 10.17 8.47 -4.30
N ILE A 444 11.35 8.94 -3.88
CA ILE A 444 12.47 8.07 -3.51
C ILE A 444 12.06 7.12 -2.39
N ARG A 445 11.37 7.62 -1.37
CA ARG A 445 10.83 6.78 -0.29
C ARG A 445 9.77 5.79 -0.77
N LYS A 446 8.85 6.20 -1.65
CA LYS A 446 7.85 5.29 -2.23
C LYS A 446 8.51 4.14 -2.99
N ILE A 447 9.59 4.40 -3.73
CA ILE A 447 10.40 3.34 -4.36
C ILE A 447 11.00 2.44 -3.29
N ALA A 448 11.69 3.01 -2.29
CA ALA A 448 12.35 2.26 -1.23
C ALA A 448 11.38 1.36 -0.44
N GLU A 449 10.21 1.86 -0.07
CA GLU A 449 9.14 1.11 0.61
C GLU A 449 8.58 -0.02 -0.28
N SER A 450 8.53 0.21 -1.59
CA SER A 450 7.99 -0.76 -2.55
C SER A 450 8.95 -1.91 -2.80
N VAL A 451 10.25 -1.64 -3.01
CA VAL A 451 11.24 -2.70 -3.35
C VAL A 451 12.02 -3.22 -2.15
N GLY A 452 11.96 -2.53 -1.01
CA GLY A 452 12.83 -2.73 0.13
C GLY A 452 12.71 -4.10 0.79
N ASN A 453 13.81 -4.87 0.80
CA ASN A 453 13.93 -6.14 1.48
C ASN A 453 15.40 -6.49 1.76
N SER A 454 15.72 -6.91 2.98
CA SER A 454 17.08 -7.28 3.40
C SER A 454 17.67 -8.44 2.58
N ASN A 455 16.83 -9.31 2.01
CA ASN A 455 17.25 -10.43 1.17
C ASN A 455 17.64 -10.04 -0.28
N LEU A 456 17.43 -8.77 -0.68
CA LEU A 456 17.70 -8.27 -2.02
C LEU A 456 19.00 -7.45 -2.13
N THR A 457 19.80 -7.41 -1.06
CA THR A 457 21.07 -6.66 -0.98
C THR A 457 22.02 -6.90 -2.16
N GLY A 458 22.16 -8.16 -2.60
CA GLY A 458 22.96 -8.49 -3.78
C GLY A 458 22.44 -7.85 -5.07
N THR A 459 21.13 -7.73 -5.23
CA THR A 459 20.53 -7.10 -6.42
C THR A 459 20.68 -5.58 -6.38
N TYR A 460 20.49 -4.93 -5.22
CA TYR A 460 20.73 -3.48 -5.09
C TYR A 460 22.17 -3.12 -5.45
N ARG A 461 23.14 -3.93 -5.00
CA ARG A 461 24.54 -3.77 -5.37
C ARG A 461 24.76 -3.90 -6.88
N SER A 462 24.18 -4.91 -7.54
CA SER A 462 24.31 -5.05 -9.01
C SER A 462 23.71 -3.86 -9.76
N VAL A 463 22.59 -3.31 -9.27
CA VAL A 463 21.95 -2.11 -9.83
C VAL A 463 22.85 -0.88 -9.69
N LEU A 464 23.44 -0.66 -8.52
CA LEU A 464 24.42 0.40 -8.28
C LEU A 464 25.70 0.25 -9.11
N ASP A 465 26.26 -0.95 -9.16
CA ASP A 465 27.51 -1.25 -9.88
C ASP A 465 27.34 -1.05 -11.40
N SER A 466 26.12 -1.19 -11.92
CA SER A 466 25.82 -0.99 -13.34
C SER A 466 25.42 0.46 -13.67
N ASN A 467 25.05 1.26 -12.67
CA ASN A 467 24.48 2.61 -12.84
C ASN A 467 25.12 3.58 -11.85
N HIS A 468 26.32 4.06 -12.16
CA HIS A 468 27.05 5.00 -11.33
C HIS A 468 26.53 6.44 -11.47
N CYS A 469 25.46 6.77 -10.75
CA CYS A 469 24.92 8.14 -10.71
C CYS A 469 24.31 8.49 -9.35
N THR A 470 24.20 9.79 -9.06
CA THR A 470 23.66 10.32 -7.81
C THR A 470 22.24 9.84 -7.54
N THR A 471 21.41 9.74 -8.58
CA THR A 471 20.04 9.24 -8.47
C THR A 471 19.98 7.87 -7.81
N PHE A 472 20.81 6.94 -8.26
CA PHE A 472 20.78 5.56 -7.79
C PHE A 472 21.40 5.43 -6.40
N ASN A 473 22.41 6.24 -6.09
CA ASN A 473 22.98 6.33 -4.74
C ASN A 473 21.97 6.85 -3.71
N LEU A 474 21.18 7.88 -4.06
CA LEU A 474 20.10 8.39 -3.19
C LEU A 474 19.03 7.33 -2.93
N ILE A 475 18.62 6.58 -3.97
CA ILE A 475 17.65 5.49 -3.82
C ILE A 475 18.22 4.35 -2.98
N ASP A 476 19.48 3.95 -3.17
CA ASP A 476 20.11 2.90 -2.35
C ASP A 476 20.19 3.29 -0.87
N VAL A 477 20.57 4.54 -0.57
CA VAL A 477 20.54 5.03 0.82
C VAL A 477 19.12 4.96 1.38
N ALA A 478 18.10 5.37 0.63
CA ALA A 478 16.71 5.27 1.08
C ALA A 478 16.27 3.81 1.32
N VAL A 479 16.63 2.89 0.43
CA VAL A 479 16.36 1.45 0.59
C VAL A 479 17.05 0.89 1.85
N LYS A 480 18.30 1.27 2.10
CA LYS A 480 19.05 0.86 3.29
C LYS A 480 18.44 1.42 4.57
N LEU A 481 18.04 2.69 4.57
CA LEU A 481 17.34 3.32 5.70
C LEU A 481 15.97 2.66 5.98
N GLU A 482 15.33 2.10 4.94
CA GLU A 482 14.05 1.42 5.09
C GLU A 482 14.23 -0.02 5.62
N CYS A 483 15.25 -0.75 5.17
CA CYS A 483 15.32 -2.21 5.31
C CYS A 483 16.39 -2.76 6.26
N LEU A 484 17.39 -1.95 6.62
CA LEU A 484 18.48 -2.41 7.48
C LEU A 484 18.15 -2.14 8.94
N ASN A 485 18.41 -3.13 9.79
CA ASN A 485 18.30 -2.98 11.25
C ASN A 485 19.28 -1.94 11.80
N ASN A 486 20.38 -1.71 11.09
CA ASN A 486 21.41 -0.75 11.45
C ASN A 486 21.45 0.40 10.46
N PHE A 487 21.64 1.61 10.98
CA PHE A 487 21.78 2.80 10.16
C PHE A 487 23.03 2.71 9.25
N PRO A 488 22.92 2.98 7.94
CA PRO A 488 24.04 2.92 6.98
C PRO A 488 24.97 4.14 7.10
N LEU A 489 25.67 4.24 8.23
CA LEU A 489 26.46 5.42 8.60
C LEU A 489 27.51 5.79 7.55
N LYS A 490 28.26 4.78 7.07
CA LYS A 490 29.38 4.99 6.15
C LYS A 490 28.86 5.54 4.82
N GLU A 491 27.86 4.88 4.24
CA GLU A 491 27.33 5.24 2.93
C GLU A 491 26.67 6.63 2.94
N VAL A 492 25.96 6.97 4.03
CA VAL A 492 25.36 8.31 4.17
C VAL A 492 26.42 9.40 4.25
N LEU A 493 27.49 9.18 5.00
CA LEU A 493 28.57 10.18 5.15
C LEU A 493 29.41 10.32 3.87
N GLU A 494 29.72 9.21 3.20
CA GLU A 494 30.43 9.20 1.92
C GLU A 494 29.62 9.95 0.86
N LEU A 495 28.35 9.57 0.65
CA LEU A 495 27.47 10.25 -0.30
C LEU A 495 27.28 11.72 0.07
N GLY A 496 27.11 12.02 1.36
CA GLY A 496 26.99 13.40 1.83
C GLY A 496 28.22 14.25 1.54
N SER A 497 29.42 13.66 1.56
CA SER A 497 30.66 14.37 1.20
C SER A 497 30.76 14.66 -0.30
N GLU A 498 30.32 13.73 -1.13
CA GLU A 498 30.30 13.85 -2.60
C GLU A 498 29.28 14.90 -3.07
N LEU A 499 28.12 14.96 -2.42
CA LEU A 499 27.02 15.83 -2.83
C LEU A 499 27.12 17.29 -2.36
N LYS A 500 28.13 17.67 -1.56
CA LYS A 500 28.21 19.05 -0.99
C LYS A 500 28.16 20.15 -2.05
N THR A 501 28.65 19.88 -3.26
CA THR A 501 28.64 20.82 -4.40
C THR A 501 27.29 20.83 -5.13
N ASN A 502 26.50 19.78 -5.00
CA ASN A 502 25.18 19.60 -5.58
C ASN A 502 24.10 19.87 -4.52
N ILE A 503 23.75 21.16 -4.35
CA ILE A 503 22.92 21.64 -3.23
C ILE A 503 21.57 20.92 -3.17
N TYR A 504 20.88 20.73 -4.30
CA TYR A 504 19.60 20.04 -4.34
C TYR A 504 19.70 18.59 -3.88
N SER A 505 20.64 17.83 -4.44
CA SER A 505 20.82 16.41 -4.08
C SER A 505 21.26 16.25 -2.63
N PHE A 506 22.09 17.16 -2.13
CA PHE A 506 22.49 17.22 -0.74
C PHE A 506 21.32 17.53 0.20
N ALA A 507 20.42 18.43 -0.19
CA ALA A 507 19.19 18.71 0.55
C ALA A 507 18.27 17.49 0.61
N VAL A 508 18.08 16.79 -0.52
CA VAL A 508 17.30 15.54 -0.59
C VAL A 508 17.88 14.47 0.33
N LEU A 509 19.21 14.25 0.32
CA LEU A 509 19.87 13.32 1.25
C LEU A 509 19.63 13.70 2.71
N ARG A 510 19.79 14.99 3.05
CA ARG A 510 19.56 15.47 4.41
C ARG A 510 18.13 15.24 4.87
N HIS A 511 17.14 15.49 4.01
CA HIS A 511 15.74 15.21 4.32
C HIS A 511 15.45 13.72 4.51
N LEU A 512 16.05 12.82 3.71
CA LEU A 512 15.92 11.38 3.90
C LEU A 512 16.41 10.96 5.30
N VAL A 513 17.57 11.46 5.71
CA VAL A 513 18.17 11.18 7.03
C VAL A 513 17.34 11.77 8.16
N VAL A 514 16.93 13.04 8.07
CA VAL A 514 16.11 13.70 9.10
C VAL A 514 14.76 13.00 9.24
N ASN A 515 14.13 12.60 8.13
CA ASN A 515 12.88 11.86 8.17
C ASN A 515 13.05 10.50 8.88
N HIS A 516 14.15 9.80 8.63
CA HIS A 516 14.45 8.55 9.34
C HIS A 516 14.62 8.79 10.85
N PHE A 517 15.41 9.78 11.27
CA PHE A 517 15.59 10.08 12.70
C PHE A 517 14.33 10.61 13.39
N TYR A 518 13.41 11.20 12.64
CA TYR A 518 12.12 11.66 13.14
C TYR A 518 11.17 10.49 13.44
N LEU A 519 11.22 9.40 12.67
CA LEU A 519 10.28 8.27 12.75
C LEU A 519 10.83 7.04 13.47
N TYR A 520 12.15 6.87 13.49
CA TYR A 520 12.82 5.68 14.00
C TYR A 520 13.86 6.01 15.07
N ASP A 521 13.93 5.13 16.07
CA ASP A 521 14.96 5.20 17.09
C ASP A 521 16.33 4.84 16.47
N CYS A 522 17.34 5.63 16.82
CA CYS A 522 18.71 5.42 16.38
C CYS A 522 19.65 5.87 17.49
N GLU A 523 20.79 5.19 17.63
CA GLU A 523 21.77 5.49 18.66
C GLU A 523 22.23 6.95 18.59
N PHE A 524 22.32 7.61 19.75
CA PHE A 524 22.67 9.02 19.84
C PHE A 524 24.02 9.34 19.17
N GLN A 525 25.00 8.44 19.28
CA GLN A 525 26.32 8.60 18.65
C GLN A 525 26.21 8.65 17.12
N ILE A 526 25.37 7.80 16.54
CA ILE A 526 25.11 7.78 15.09
C ILE A 526 24.42 9.08 14.67
N LYS A 527 23.36 9.49 15.38
CA LYS A 527 22.66 10.76 15.11
C LYS A 527 23.62 11.94 15.12
N GLN A 528 24.47 12.04 16.14
CA GLN A 528 25.44 13.12 16.26
C GLN A 528 26.49 13.11 15.13
N ALA A 529 27.05 11.93 14.81
CA ALA A 529 28.04 11.80 13.75
C ALA A 529 27.47 12.20 12.37
N VAL A 530 26.26 11.73 12.06
CA VAL A 530 25.58 12.04 10.80
C VAL A 530 25.20 13.52 10.72
N CYS A 531 24.61 14.07 11.78
CA CYS A 531 24.23 15.48 11.82
C CYS A 531 25.47 16.39 11.66
N SER A 532 26.58 16.07 12.31
CA SER A 532 27.82 16.82 12.16
C SER A 532 28.40 16.68 10.74
N GLY A 533 28.39 15.48 10.15
CA GLY A 533 28.93 15.23 8.81
C GLY A 533 28.12 15.91 7.70
N LEU A 534 26.80 16.01 7.87
CA LEU A 534 25.87 16.60 6.91
C LEU A 534 25.52 18.07 7.21
N GLY A 535 26.07 18.67 8.27
CA GLY A 535 25.76 20.05 8.65
C GLY A 535 24.30 20.27 9.05
N ILE A 536 23.68 19.28 9.69
CA ILE A 536 22.30 19.33 10.18
C ILE A 536 22.32 19.82 11.65
N PRO A 537 21.85 21.03 11.97
CA PRO A 537 21.73 21.49 13.34
C PRO A 537 20.84 20.59 14.20
N TYR A 538 21.25 20.44 15.46
CA TYR A 538 20.53 19.77 16.53
C TYR A 538 19.73 20.84 17.29
N ASN A 539 18.50 21.14 16.86
CA ASN A 539 17.67 22.18 17.46
C ASN A 539 16.36 21.57 17.98
N GLU A 540 15.86 22.02 19.13
CA GLU A 540 14.45 21.85 19.51
C GLU A 540 13.59 22.57 18.46
N VAL A 541 13.14 21.86 17.43
CA VAL A 541 12.21 22.44 16.47
C VAL A 541 10.85 22.53 17.16
N LYS A 542 10.44 23.76 17.50
CA LYS A 542 9.03 24.05 17.75
C LYS A 542 8.25 23.59 16.53
N LEU A 543 7.44 22.54 16.71
CA LEU A 543 6.41 22.12 15.77
C LEU A 543 5.75 23.36 15.15
N LEU A 544 5.78 23.46 13.82
CA LEU A 544 4.80 24.23 13.07
C LEU A 544 3.45 23.52 13.21
N GLY A 545 2.91 23.53 14.42
CA GLY A 545 1.58 23.12 14.78
C GLY A 545 0.84 24.33 15.34
N SER A 546 -0.30 24.65 14.75
CA SER A 546 -1.32 25.57 15.27
C SER A 546 -0.98 27.08 15.32
N SER A 547 -1.00 27.72 14.16
CA SER A 547 -1.45 29.13 14.05
C SER A 547 -2.83 29.23 13.39
N ILE A 548 -3.69 28.23 13.61
CA ILE A 548 -5.14 28.38 13.46
C ILE A 548 -5.76 28.31 14.86
N ARG A 549 -5.56 29.38 15.62
CA ARG A 549 -6.45 29.81 16.70
C ARG A 549 -6.48 31.33 16.69
N LYS A 550 -7.42 31.86 15.92
CA LYS A 550 -8.46 32.77 16.42
C LYS A 550 -9.67 32.65 15.52
#